data_AF-A0A059BLZ1-F1
#
_entry.id   AF-A0A059BLZ1-F1
#
_cell.length_a   1.000
_cell.length_b   1.000
_cell.length_c   1.000
_cell.angle_alpha   90.00
_cell.angle_beta   90.00
_cell.angle_gamma   90.00
#
_symmetry.space_group_name_H-M   'P 1'
#
loop_
_entity.id
_entity.type
_entity.pdbx_description
1 polymer ?
#
loop_
_entity_poly.entity_id
_entity_poly.type
_entity_poly.pdbx_seq_one_letter_code
_entity_poly.pdbx_strand_id
1 'polypeptide(L)'
;QEEIARSKTSGEPLTWEDLARMKYTWRVAMETPRIVPLVFGGFRLALRDNDYGGYLIPKGWQSIFPEPSKFDPARFEDQNSVPSYSFIPFGGGPCLCPGNDFVRIETLVAIHYLVTRYS
;
A
#
# COMPACT_ATOMS: atom_id res chain seq x y z
N GLN A 1 14.04 -6.12 6.10
CA GLN A 1 15.18 -6.04 5.16
C GLN A 1 16.44 -6.60 5.80
N GLU A 2 16.84 -6.12 6.98
CA GLU A 2 18.01 -6.64 7.69
C GLU A 2 18.01 -8.16 7.90
N GLU A 3 16.87 -8.74 8.29
CA GLU A 3 16.75 -10.20 8.46
C GLU A 3 17.03 -10.98 7.17
N ILE A 4 16.47 -10.52 6.04
CA ILE A 4 16.64 -11.14 4.72
C ILE A 4 18.08 -10.94 4.22
N ALA A 5 18.64 -9.75 4.42
CA ALA A 5 20.01 -9.43 4.07
C ALA A 5 21.02 -10.29 4.85
N ARG A 6 20.79 -10.51 6.15
CA ARG A 6 21.64 -11.35 7.00
C ARG A 6 21.54 -12.84 6.66
N SER A 7 20.39 -13.31 6.17
CA SER A 7 20.23 -14.70 5.75
C SER A 7 20.87 -15.02 4.40
N LYS A 8 21.37 -14.00 3.68
CA LYS A 8 21.86 -14.13 2.31
C LYS A 8 23.35 -13.88 2.23
N THR A 9 24.01 -14.63 1.36
CA THR A 9 25.42 -14.38 1.01
C THR A 9 25.54 -13.32 -0.08
N SER A 10 26.70 -12.65 -0.15
CA SER A 10 26.93 -11.60 -1.15
C SER A 10 26.80 -12.16 -2.57
N GLY A 11 25.86 -11.62 -3.35
CA GLY A 11 25.58 -12.04 -4.73
C GLY A 11 24.51 -13.13 -4.88
N GLU A 12 23.96 -13.64 -3.77
CA GLU A 12 22.86 -14.59 -3.81
C GLU A 12 21.54 -13.90 -4.23
N PRO A 13 20.78 -14.48 -5.18
CA PRO A 13 19.50 -13.92 -5.60
C PRO A 13 18.40 -14.12 -4.54
N LEU A 14 17.39 -13.25 -4.59
CA LEU A 14 16.17 -13.41 -3.80
C LEU A 14 15.34 -14.59 -4.34
N THR A 15 14.76 -15.37 -3.43
CA THR A 15 13.77 -16.41 -3.77
C THR A 15 12.34 -15.93 -3.48
N TRP A 16 11.36 -16.72 -3.92
CA TRP A 16 9.95 -16.45 -3.64
C TRP A 16 9.65 -16.46 -2.13
N GLU A 17 10.31 -17.32 -1.37
CA GLU A 17 10.18 -17.40 0.09
C GLU A 17 10.70 -16.13 0.77
N ASP A 18 11.79 -15.56 0.25
CA ASP A 18 12.32 -14.29 0.77
C ASP A 18 11.31 -13.16 0.56
N LEU A 19 10.73 -13.07 -0.64
CA LEU A 19 9.70 -12.08 -0.97
C LEU A 19 8.47 -12.25 -0.07
N ALA A 20 8.04 -13.48 0.22
CA ALA A 20 6.93 -13.75 1.12
C ALA A 20 7.20 -13.30 2.57
N ARG A 21 8.46 -13.33 3.00
CA ARG A 21 8.89 -12.87 4.34
C ARG A 21 9.02 -11.35 4.45
N MET A 22 9.09 -10.60 3.35
CA MET A 22 9.25 -9.14 3.31
C MET A 22 7.98 -8.35 3.68
N LYS A 23 7.20 -8.82 4.66
CA LYS A 23 5.91 -8.25 5.06
C LYS A 23 6.00 -6.78 5.45
N TYR A 24 7.01 -6.40 6.24
CA TYR A 24 7.18 -5.00 6.65
C TYR A 24 7.46 -4.08 5.46
N THR A 25 8.31 -4.53 4.53
CA THR A 25 8.62 -3.76 3.32
C THR A 25 7.40 -3.60 2.43
N TRP A 26 6.56 -4.63 2.35
CA TRP A 26 5.29 -4.51 1.64
C TRP A 26 4.35 -3.50 2.30
N ARG A 27 4.27 -3.48 3.64
CA ARG A 27 3.49 -2.47 4.39
C ARG A 27 3.95 -1.04 4.10
N VAL A 28 5.25 -0.80 4.09
CA VAL A 28 5.85 0.49 3.72
C VAL A 28 5.50 0.87 2.27
N ALA A 29 5.58 -0.10 1.35
CA ALA A 29 5.21 0.10 -0.05
C ALA A 29 3.72 0.40 -0.24
N MET A 30 2.82 -0.15 0.58
CA MET A 30 1.38 0.16 0.56
C MET A 30 1.05 1.52 1.20
N GLU A 31 1.78 1.93 2.24
CA GLU A 31 1.59 3.24 2.89
C GLU A 31 2.00 4.41 1.99
N THR A 32 2.93 4.18 1.06
CA THR A 32 3.38 5.18 0.10
C THR A 32 2.26 5.71 -0.81
N PRO A 33 1.55 4.88 -1.61
CA PRO A 33 0.43 5.32 -2.42
C PRO A 33 -0.81 5.74 -1.61
N ARG A 34 -0.87 5.43 -0.31
CA ARG A 34 -1.91 5.98 0.58
C ARG A 34 -1.71 7.48 0.83
N ILE A 35 -0.47 7.92 1.02
CA ILE A 35 -0.14 9.34 1.25
C ILE A 35 0.04 10.09 -0.06
N VAL A 36 0.74 9.46 -1.02
CA VAL A 36 1.07 10.04 -2.32
C VAL A 36 0.48 9.15 -3.41
N PRO A 37 -0.83 9.23 -3.68
CA PRO A 37 -1.46 8.40 -4.70
C PRO A 37 -0.88 8.72 -6.09
N LEU A 38 -0.32 7.70 -6.74
CA LEU A 38 0.25 7.80 -8.09
C LEU A 38 -0.81 8.05 -9.16
N VAL A 39 -2.06 7.65 -8.89
CA VAL A 39 -3.22 7.89 -9.74
C VAL A 39 -4.24 8.70 -8.94
N PHE A 40 -4.43 9.96 -9.31
CA PHE A 40 -5.32 10.93 -8.64
C PHE A 40 -6.83 10.63 -8.80
N GLY A 41 -7.20 9.46 -9.32
CA GLY A 41 -8.59 9.08 -9.59
C GLY A 41 -9.16 8.20 -8.49
N GLY A 42 -9.56 8.76 -7.34
CA GLY A 42 -10.24 7.95 -6.32
C GLY A 42 -10.85 8.71 -5.14
N PHE A 43 -10.18 9.75 -4.64
CA PHE A 43 -10.71 10.51 -3.50
C PHE A 43 -11.57 11.67 -3.99
N ARG A 44 -12.88 11.58 -3.75
CA ARG A 44 -13.79 12.72 -3.93
C ARG A 44 -13.98 13.42 -2.59
N LEU A 45 -13.70 14.72 -2.56
CA LEU A 45 -14.17 15.59 -1.48
C LEU A 45 -15.68 15.78 -1.63
N ALA A 46 -16.45 15.49 -0.58
CA ALA A 46 -17.86 15.87 -0.54
C ALA A 46 -17.98 17.41 -0.53
N LEU A 47 -18.28 18.02 -1.69
CA LEU A 47 -18.43 19.48 -1.82
C LEU A 47 -19.72 20.02 -1.19
N ARG A 48 -20.68 19.13 -0.94
CA ARG A 48 -21.96 19.36 -0.28
C ARG A 48 -22.39 18.07 0.42
N ASP A 49 -23.34 18.21 1.33
CA ASP A 49 -24.01 17.06 1.93
C ASP A 49 -24.70 16.27 0.81
N ASN A 50 -24.45 14.96 0.75
CA ASN A 50 -25.08 14.07 -0.22
C ASN A 50 -25.74 12.90 0.51
N ASP A 51 -26.95 12.54 0.09
CA ASP A 51 -27.59 11.31 0.52
C ASP A 51 -27.19 10.17 -0.41
N TYR A 52 -26.68 9.07 0.14
CA TYR A 52 -26.31 7.88 -0.62
C TYR A 52 -26.72 6.62 0.15
N GLY A 53 -27.66 5.85 -0.41
CA GLY A 53 -28.12 4.60 0.20
C GLY A 53 -28.75 4.77 1.58
N GLY A 54 -29.35 5.94 1.89
CA GLY A 54 -29.91 6.26 3.20
C GLY A 54 -28.89 6.76 4.22
N TYR A 55 -27.63 6.96 3.81
CA TYR A 55 -26.58 7.55 4.63
C TYR A 55 -26.29 8.98 4.18
N LEU A 56 -26.21 9.89 5.14
CA LEU A 56 -25.79 11.27 4.91
C LEU A 56 -24.26 11.35 4.88
N ILE A 57 -23.70 11.72 3.73
CA ILE A 57 -22.27 12.01 3.53
C ILE A 57 -22.09 13.52 3.74
N PRO A 58 -21.55 13.98 4.89
CA PRO A 58 -21.39 15.40 5.16
C PRO A 58 -20.38 16.06 4.22
N LYS A 59 -20.63 17.33 3.91
CA LYS A 59 -19.71 18.24 3.24
C LYS A 59 -18.38 18.26 3.99
N GLY A 60 -17.27 18.19 3.26
CA GLY A 60 -15.93 18.19 3.86
C GLY A 60 -15.35 16.80 4.12
N TRP A 61 -16.12 15.73 3.94
CA TRP A 61 -15.61 14.38 4.19
C TRP A 61 -14.56 14.00 3.14
N GLN A 62 -13.33 13.71 3.60
CA GLN A 62 -12.14 13.63 2.73
C GLN A 62 -11.21 12.44 2.99
N SER A 63 -11.37 11.69 4.09
CA SER A 63 -10.50 10.53 4.35
C SER A 63 -11.13 9.50 5.29
N ILE A 64 -10.84 8.23 5.02
CA ILE A 64 -11.26 7.07 5.82
C ILE A 64 -10.15 6.67 6.83
N PHE A 65 -8.93 7.23 6.69
CA PHE A 65 -7.79 6.92 7.55
C PHE A 65 -7.59 7.97 8.65
N PRO A 66 -7.42 7.56 9.93
CA PRO A 66 -7.12 8.49 11.02
C PRO A 66 -5.70 9.04 10.86
N GLU A 67 -5.49 10.33 11.12
CA GLU A 67 -4.20 11.03 10.91
C GLU A 67 -3.66 10.83 9.47
N PRO A 68 -4.37 11.32 8.44
CA PRO A 68 -4.09 10.96 7.03
C PRO A 68 -2.69 11.39 6.54
N SER A 69 -2.10 12.42 7.13
CA SER A 69 -0.75 12.90 6.81
C SER A 69 0.38 12.10 7.46
N LYS A 70 0.07 11.26 8.45
CA LYS A 70 1.07 10.47 9.19
C LYS A 70 1.41 9.20 8.41
N PHE A 71 2.68 9.04 8.05
CA PHE A 71 3.20 7.81 7.45
C PHE A 71 3.33 6.73 8.53
N ASP A 72 2.43 5.74 8.49
CA ASP A 72 2.36 4.66 9.45
C ASP A 72 2.10 3.30 8.76
N PRO A 73 3.16 2.54 8.45
CA PRO A 73 3.04 1.20 7.86
C PRO A 73 2.27 0.19 8.73
N ALA A 74 2.12 0.42 10.03
CA ALA A 74 1.40 -0.50 10.92
C ALA A 74 -0.09 -0.62 10.55
N ARG A 75 -0.64 0.38 9.85
CA ARG A 75 -2.00 0.34 9.29
C ARG A 75 -2.29 -0.86 8.39
N PHE A 76 -1.25 -1.43 7.78
CA PHE A 76 -1.34 -2.59 6.88
C PHE A 76 -0.83 -3.88 7.53
N GLU A 77 -0.66 -3.92 8.86
CA GLU A 77 -0.32 -5.15 9.58
C GLU A 77 -1.44 -6.18 9.56
N ASP A 78 -2.66 -5.73 9.86
CA ASP A 78 -3.87 -6.51 9.67
C ASP A 78 -4.63 -5.98 8.47
N GLN A 79 -4.60 -6.72 7.36
CA GLN A 79 -5.32 -6.35 6.15
C GLN A 79 -6.84 -6.27 6.36
N ASN A 80 -7.39 -6.99 7.35
CA ASN A 80 -8.81 -6.95 7.68
C ASN A 80 -9.21 -5.69 8.45
N SER A 81 -8.24 -4.98 9.03
CA SER A 81 -8.49 -3.71 9.73
C SER A 81 -8.77 -2.55 8.78
N VAL A 82 -8.40 -2.69 7.50
CA VAL A 82 -8.65 -1.69 6.46
C VAL A 82 -10.08 -1.86 5.95
N PRO A 83 -10.97 -0.87 6.11
CA PRO A 83 -12.35 -1.00 5.66
C PRO A 83 -12.43 -1.29 4.16
N SER A 84 -13.38 -2.14 3.75
CA SER A 84 -13.60 -2.46 2.34
C SER A 84 -13.74 -1.20 1.49
N TYR A 85 -13.10 -1.19 0.32
CA TYR A 85 -13.11 -0.07 -0.63
C TYR A 85 -12.52 1.26 -0.13
N SER A 86 -11.95 1.31 1.09
CA SER A 86 -11.30 2.52 1.61
C SER A 86 -9.90 2.75 1.02
N PHE A 87 -9.27 1.69 0.52
CA PHE A 87 -7.95 1.72 -0.08
C PHE A 87 -7.86 0.72 -1.23
N ILE A 88 -7.83 1.26 -2.45
CA ILE A 88 -7.79 0.48 -3.71
C ILE A 88 -6.68 1.04 -4.63
N PRO A 89 -5.40 0.98 -4.19
CA PRO A 89 -4.29 1.63 -4.89
C PRO A 89 -4.07 1.10 -6.31
N PHE A 90 -4.57 -0.11 -6.60
CA PHE A 90 -4.46 -0.79 -7.89
C PHE A 90 -5.84 -1.08 -8.51
N GLY A 91 -6.87 -0.34 -8.09
CA GLY A 91 -8.26 -0.60 -8.49
C GLY A 91 -8.91 -1.74 -7.70
N GLY A 92 -10.10 -2.15 -8.14
CA GLY A 92 -10.87 -3.23 -7.51
C GLY A 92 -11.93 -3.80 -8.45
N GLY A 93 -12.38 -5.02 -8.16
CA GLY A 93 -13.37 -5.72 -9.00
C GLY A 93 -12.87 -5.95 -10.44
N PRO A 94 -13.75 -5.84 -11.46
CA PRO A 94 -13.38 -6.04 -12.86
C PRO A 94 -12.29 -5.10 -13.40
N CYS A 95 -12.04 -3.98 -12.71
CA CYS A 95 -11.02 -3.00 -13.07
C CYS A 95 -9.74 -3.12 -12.22
N LEU A 96 -9.50 -4.27 -11.60
CA LEU A 96 -8.24 -4.53 -10.90
C LEU A 96 -7.07 -4.49 -11.90
N CYS A 97 -6.00 -3.78 -11.55
CA CYS A 97 -4.80 -3.69 -12.36
C CYS A 97 -4.23 -5.09 -12.64
N PRO A 98 -4.07 -5.50 -13.91
CA PRO A 98 -3.51 -6.81 -14.24
C PRO A 98 -2.04 -6.95 -13.81
N GLY A 99 -1.34 -5.83 -13.60
CA GLY A 99 0.04 -5.79 -13.14
C GLY A 99 0.22 -5.79 -11.62
N ASN A 100 -0.85 -5.92 -10.83
CA ASN A 100 -0.78 -5.79 -9.36
C ASN A 100 0.26 -6.72 -8.71
N ASP A 101 0.25 -8.00 -9.10
CA ASP A 101 1.20 -8.98 -8.54
C ASP A 101 2.64 -8.72 -9.02
N PHE A 102 2.80 -8.31 -10.28
CA PHE A 102 4.10 -7.96 -10.83
C PHE A 102 4.71 -6.76 -10.11
N VAL A 103 3.93 -5.68 -9.93
CA VAL A 103 4.36 -4.46 -9.23
C VAL A 103 4.76 -4.77 -7.80
N ARG A 104 4.04 -5.67 -7.12
CA ARG A 104 4.40 -6.11 -5.77
C ARG A 104 5.81 -6.72 -5.74
N ILE A 105 6.09 -7.65 -6.65
CA ILE A 105 7.40 -8.32 -6.74
C ILE A 105 8.49 -7.32 -7.08
N GLU A 106 8.29 -6.52 -8.13
CA GLU A 106 9.24 -5.52 -8.59
C GLU A 106 9.60 -4.52 -7.49
N THR A 107 8.59 -4.00 -6.78
CA THR A 107 8.80 -3.04 -5.68
C THR A 107 9.60 -3.65 -4.53
N LEU A 108 9.28 -4.89 -4.15
CA LEU A 108 10.00 -5.59 -3.08
C LEU A 108 11.48 -5.80 -3.47
N VAL A 109 11.73 -6.30 -4.67
CA VAL A 109 13.08 -6.54 -5.19
C VAL A 109 13.88 -5.23 -5.27
N ALA A 110 13.27 -4.18 -5.82
CA ALA A 110 13.90 -2.87 -5.93
C ALA A 110 14.29 -2.30 -4.57
N ILE A 111 13.36 -2.28 -3.61
CA ILE A 111 13.64 -1.78 -2.25
C ILE A 111 14.74 -2.61 -1.58
N HIS A 112 14.72 -3.93 -1.73
CA HIS A 112 15.75 -4.79 -1.16
C HIS A 112 17.15 -4.40 -1.63
N TYR A 113 17.37 -4.34 -2.94
CA TYR A 113 18.69 -4.05 -3.48
C TYR A 113 19.11 -2.59 -3.31
N LEU A 114 18.16 -1.65 -3.33
CA LEU A 114 18.46 -0.25 -3.04
C LEU A 114 18.95 -0.08 -1.60
N VAL A 115 18.26 -0.67 -0.64
CA VAL A 115 18.66 -0.60 0.77
C VAL A 115 19.95 -1.38 0.98
N THR A 116 20.06 -2.63 0.56
CA THR A 116 21.22 -3.47 0.94
C THR A 116 22.53 -3.13 0.22
N ARG A 117 22.49 -2.48 -0.95
CA ARG A 117 23.71 -2.14 -1.71
C ARG A 117 24.20 -0.71 -1.51
N TYR A 118 23.32 0.20 -1.06
CA TYR A 118 23.62 1.63 -0.96
C TYR A 118 23.38 2.22 0.43
N SER A 119 23.06 1.39 1.43
CA SER A 119 23.03 1.78 2.86
C SER A 119 24.40 1.66 3.50
#